data_AF-A0AAE9Y916-F1
#
_entry.id   AF-A0AAE9Y916-F1
#
_cell.length_a   1.000
_cell.length_b   1.000
_cell.length_c   1.000
_cell.angle_alpha   90.00
_cell.angle_beta   90.00
_cell.angle_gamma   90.00
#
_symmetry.space_group_name_H-M   'P 1'
#
loop_
_entity.id
_entity.type
_entity.pdbx_description
1 polymer ?
#
loop_
_entity_poly.entity_id
_entity_poly.type
_entity_poly.pdbx_seq_one_letter_code
_entity_poly.pdbx_strand_id
1 'polypeptide(L)'
;MTEIPEHLLKRSKERRAALGLPGGEGGDGGGDAGSGGDGGGADAPSTPAKAEPTPAPAKVEEAPPPPPKPKPPYIKAAERRKRIPYWAMPVLALLPVWGILYANSMQAPEVEDESLTIGAEVYASCSGCHGGGGEGGVGAQLSDGEVLLTYPDPVAMMEWLYLGAEGWTGTTGDAPYGDPDRPGGAHTTGMLPGVMPAFGDLDATELAAVTRYVREQLSGEPVASPEVQELYEEWATLAIEGAESGELVYQQVPGNEEAVAERIDILSQEG
;
A
#
# COMPACT_ATOMS: atom_id res chain seq x y z
N MET A 1 9.24 32.46 -16.29
CA MET A 1 10.14 31.80 -17.27
C MET A 1 10.85 30.67 -16.54
N THR A 2 10.39 29.43 -16.70
CA THR A 2 11.09 28.26 -16.17
C THR A 2 11.99 27.72 -17.29
N GLU A 3 13.24 28.17 -17.29
CA GLU A 3 14.24 27.69 -18.23
C GLU A 3 14.55 26.22 -17.92
N ILE A 4 14.24 25.33 -18.86
CA ILE A 4 14.53 23.91 -18.74
C ILE A 4 16.04 23.74 -18.85
N PRO A 5 16.71 23.14 -17.85
CA PRO A 5 18.15 22.94 -17.86
C PRO A 5 18.61 22.15 -19.11
N GLU A 6 19.50 22.73 -19.91
CA GLU A 6 20.01 22.18 -21.19
C GLU A 6 20.53 20.73 -21.10
N HIS A 7 21.05 20.33 -19.95
CA HIS A 7 21.56 18.97 -19.74
C HIS A 7 20.45 17.89 -19.83
N LEU A 8 19.20 18.25 -19.51
CA LEU A 8 18.05 17.35 -19.61
C LEU A 8 17.65 17.10 -21.07
N LEU A 9 17.74 18.14 -21.90
CA LEU A 9 17.49 18.04 -23.35
C LEU A 9 18.58 17.21 -24.04
N LYS A 10 19.83 17.33 -23.58
CA LYS A 10 20.93 16.53 -24.11
C LYS A 10 20.78 15.04 -23.76
N ARG A 11 20.47 14.73 -22.49
CA ARG A 11 20.23 13.35 -22.02
C ARG A 11 19.01 12.70 -22.69
N SER A 12 17.97 13.47 -23.01
CA SER A 12 16.80 12.95 -23.74
C SER A 12 17.12 12.62 -25.20
N LYS A 13 17.93 13.46 -25.87
CA LYS A 13 18.42 13.22 -27.24
C LYS A 13 19.31 11.98 -27.32
N GLU A 14 20.22 11.81 -26.35
CA GLU A 14 21.11 10.65 -26.28
C GLU A 14 20.34 9.34 -26.05
N ARG A 15 19.34 9.33 -25.15
CA ARG A 15 18.47 8.16 -24.96
C ARG A 15 17.62 7.84 -26.19
N ARG A 16 17.13 8.87 -26.88
CA ARG A 16 16.31 8.68 -28.09
C ARG A 16 17.13 8.13 -29.25
N ALA A 17 18.37 8.58 -29.39
CA ALA A 17 19.33 8.05 -30.37
C ALA A 17 19.71 6.59 -30.04
N ALA A 18 19.93 6.27 -28.77
CA ALA A 18 20.21 4.89 -28.33
C ALA A 18 19.05 3.92 -28.61
N LEU A 19 17.82 4.43 -28.66
CA LEU A 19 16.61 3.67 -28.96
C LEU A 19 16.26 3.62 -30.46
N GLY A 20 17.10 4.21 -31.33
CA GLY A 20 16.89 4.17 -32.79
C GLY A 20 15.62 4.88 -33.28
N LEU A 21 15.04 5.75 -32.45
CA LEU A 21 13.77 6.42 -32.75
C LEU A 21 14.03 7.65 -33.63
N PRO A 22 13.44 7.75 -34.84
CA PRO A 22 13.54 8.95 -35.66
C PRO A 22 12.87 10.14 -34.96
N GLY A 23 13.50 11.30 -35.05
CA GLY A 23 13.00 12.57 -34.51
C GLY A 23 12.27 13.38 -35.57
N GLY A 24 11.20 14.07 -35.15
CA GLY A 24 10.64 15.21 -35.87
C GLY A 24 9.25 15.01 -36.48
N GLU A 25 8.32 15.83 -35.97
CA GLU A 25 7.34 16.62 -36.72
C GLU A 25 6.17 15.95 -37.48
N GLY A 26 4.96 16.27 -37.00
CA GLY A 26 3.85 16.85 -37.77
C GLY A 26 3.35 16.13 -39.02
N GLY A 27 2.07 15.74 -39.02
CA GLY A 27 1.37 15.34 -40.24
C GLY A 27 -0.05 14.89 -39.99
N ASP A 28 -0.98 15.84 -40.10
CA ASP A 28 -2.43 15.69 -40.14
C ASP A 28 -2.92 15.03 -41.44
N GLY A 29 -4.17 14.53 -41.44
CA GLY A 29 -4.91 14.02 -42.61
C GLY A 29 -5.16 12.51 -42.53
N GLY A 30 -6.38 12.00 -42.42
CA GLY A 30 -7.65 12.46 -43.00
C GLY A 30 -8.02 11.51 -44.15
N GLY A 31 -9.15 10.80 -44.04
CA GLY A 31 -9.62 9.88 -45.08
C GLY A 31 -10.86 9.08 -44.68
N ASP A 32 -12.02 9.70 -44.91
CA ASP A 32 -13.38 9.16 -44.82
C ASP A 32 -13.76 8.28 -46.03
N ALA A 33 -14.93 7.64 -45.91
CA ALA A 33 -15.80 6.99 -46.89
C ALA A 33 -15.62 5.45 -47.04
N GLY A 34 -16.65 4.62 -47.00
CA GLY A 34 -18.10 4.86 -46.97
C GLY A 34 -18.81 3.87 -47.89
N SER A 35 -19.90 3.27 -47.39
CA SER A 35 -20.99 2.55 -48.11
C SER A 35 -20.60 1.24 -48.83
N GLY A 36 -21.35 0.13 -48.78
CA GLY A 36 -22.80 -0.07 -48.66
C GLY A 36 -23.24 -0.94 -49.86
N GLY A 37 -24.00 -2.02 -49.64
CA GLY A 37 -24.52 -2.84 -50.75
C GLY A 37 -25.11 -4.19 -50.33
N ASP A 38 -26.44 -4.18 -50.20
CA ASP A 38 -27.37 -5.26 -49.86
C ASP A 38 -27.78 -6.14 -51.07
N GLY A 39 -28.41 -7.28 -50.78
CA GLY A 39 -29.23 -8.09 -51.70
C GLY A 39 -28.60 -9.45 -52.03
N GLY A 40 -29.15 -10.62 -51.69
CA GLY A 40 -30.55 -11.00 -51.48
C GLY A 40 -31.01 -11.88 -52.64
N GLY A 41 -31.51 -13.09 -52.35
CA GLY A 41 -32.39 -13.83 -53.26
C GLY A 41 -31.93 -15.22 -53.72
N ALA A 42 -32.63 -16.23 -53.22
CA ALA A 42 -32.59 -17.63 -53.61
C ALA A 42 -33.28 -17.89 -54.97
N ASP A 43 -32.94 -18.99 -55.65
CA ASP A 43 -33.67 -20.27 -55.64
C ASP A 43 -33.42 -21.07 -56.95
N ALA A 44 -33.42 -22.39 -56.81
CA ALA A 44 -33.20 -23.39 -57.85
C ALA A 44 -34.54 -23.71 -58.58
N PRO A 45 -34.77 -24.86 -59.26
CA PRO A 45 -33.89 -25.92 -59.79
C PRO A 45 -34.29 -26.36 -61.23
N SER A 46 -33.64 -27.40 -61.79
CA SER A 46 -34.30 -28.40 -62.65
C SER A 46 -33.39 -29.60 -62.99
N THR A 47 -33.83 -30.80 -62.59
CA THR A 47 -33.35 -32.14 -63.04
C THR A 47 -34.12 -32.57 -64.30
N PRO A 48 -33.63 -33.49 -65.17
CA PRO A 48 -33.84 -34.95 -64.99
C PRO A 48 -32.66 -35.77 -65.63
N ALA A 49 -32.53 -37.10 -65.70
CA ALA A 49 -33.36 -38.27 -65.44
C ALA A 49 -32.44 -39.49 -65.16
N LYS A 50 -33.00 -40.49 -64.47
CA LYS A 50 -32.47 -41.82 -64.15
C LYS A 50 -32.69 -42.79 -65.32
N ALA A 51 -31.70 -43.63 -65.63
CA ALA A 51 -31.86 -44.82 -66.49
C ALA A 51 -31.62 -46.09 -65.66
N GLU A 52 -32.43 -47.11 -65.92
CA GLU A 52 -32.52 -48.41 -65.23
C GLU A 52 -31.84 -49.56 -66.04
N PRO A 53 -31.67 -50.77 -65.45
CA PRO A 53 -30.43 -51.55 -65.54
C PRO A 53 -30.42 -52.69 -66.59
N THR A 54 -29.22 -53.15 -66.91
CA THR A 54 -28.92 -54.33 -67.75
C THR A 54 -28.44 -55.49 -66.85
N PRO A 55 -28.73 -56.77 -67.15
CA PRO A 55 -28.67 -57.86 -66.17
C PRO A 55 -27.24 -58.36 -65.90
N ALA A 56 -27.06 -58.92 -64.71
CA ALA A 56 -25.80 -59.39 -64.15
C ALA A 56 -25.16 -60.57 -64.92
N PRO A 57 -23.84 -60.54 -65.17
CA PRO A 57 -23.06 -61.74 -65.41
C PRO A 57 -22.49 -62.31 -64.11
N ALA A 58 -22.20 -63.61 -64.17
CA ALA A 58 -21.95 -64.53 -63.08
C ALA A 58 -20.78 -64.14 -62.13
N LYS A 59 -20.94 -64.58 -60.87
CA LYS A 59 -19.96 -64.49 -59.79
C LYS A 59 -18.69 -65.26 -60.16
N VAL A 60 -17.63 -64.53 -60.49
CA VAL A 60 -16.26 -65.03 -60.40
C VAL A 60 -15.88 -64.98 -58.93
N GLU A 61 -15.48 -66.11 -58.38
CA GLU A 61 -14.96 -66.21 -57.02
C GLU A 61 -13.59 -65.52 -56.99
N GLU A 62 -13.57 -64.30 -56.45
CA GLU A 62 -12.40 -63.45 -56.30
C GLU A 62 -11.48 -64.07 -55.22
N ALA A 63 -10.24 -64.39 -55.59
CA ALA A 63 -9.24 -64.86 -54.65
C ALA A 63 -9.06 -63.81 -53.52
N PRO A 64 -8.93 -64.22 -52.25
CA PRO A 64 -8.86 -63.27 -51.15
C PRO A 64 -7.66 -62.33 -51.32
N PRO A 65 -7.80 -61.03 -51.02
CA PRO A 65 -6.71 -60.07 -51.14
C PRO A 65 -5.53 -60.47 -50.24
N PRO A 66 -4.28 -60.23 -50.69
CA PRO A 66 -3.11 -60.58 -49.89
C PRO A 66 -3.14 -59.87 -48.53
N PRO A 67 -2.64 -60.52 -47.46
CA PRO A 67 -2.69 -59.96 -46.12
C PRO A 67 -2.01 -58.59 -46.06
N PRO A 68 -2.55 -57.63 -45.29
CA PRO A 68 -2.01 -56.29 -45.19
C PRO A 68 -0.55 -56.35 -44.72
N LYS A 69 0.34 -55.65 -45.44
CA LYS A 69 1.76 -55.60 -45.11
C LYS A 69 1.95 -55.20 -43.65
N PRO A 70 2.85 -55.87 -42.90
CA PRO A 70 3.06 -55.57 -41.49
C PRO A 70 3.47 -54.10 -41.34
N LYS A 71 2.81 -53.39 -40.40
CA LYS A 71 3.08 -51.97 -40.15
C LYS A 71 4.58 -51.77 -39.90
N PRO A 72 5.25 -50.84 -40.61
CA PRO A 72 6.68 -50.64 -40.48
C PRO A 72 7.08 -50.19 -39.06
N PRO A 73 8.33 -50.45 -38.64
CA PRO A 73 8.77 -50.27 -37.25
C PRO A 73 8.55 -48.87 -36.68
N TYR A 74 8.67 -47.83 -37.52
CA TYR A 74 8.44 -46.44 -37.10
C TYR A 74 6.97 -46.15 -36.75
N ILE A 75 6.02 -46.85 -37.36
CA ILE A 75 4.59 -46.75 -37.04
C ILE A 75 4.31 -47.44 -35.70
N LYS A 76 4.89 -48.61 -35.45
CA LYS A 76 4.78 -49.30 -34.15
C LYS A 76 5.41 -48.47 -33.02
N ALA A 77 6.50 -47.75 -33.31
CA ALA A 77 7.11 -46.81 -32.36
C ALA A 77 6.25 -45.55 -32.14
N ALA A 78 5.52 -45.09 -33.16
CA ALA A 78 4.56 -43.99 -33.02
C ALA A 78 3.31 -44.39 -32.23
N GLU A 79 2.77 -45.58 -32.46
CA GLU A 79 1.60 -46.13 -31.74
C GLU A 79 1.89 -46.41 -30.26
N ARG A 80 3.14 -46.73 -29.90
CA ARG A 80 3.55 -46.96 -28.50
C ARG A 80 3.79 -45.68 -27.69
N ARG A 81 3.85 -44.50 -28.32
CA ARG A 81 4.07 -43.24 -27.59
C ARG A 81 2.79 -42.83 -26.87
N LYS A 82 2.86 -42.76 -25.54
CA LYS A 82 1.79 -42.23 -24.69
C LYS A 82 1.57 -40.76 -25.05
N ARG A 83 0.35 -40.39 -25.42
CA ARG A 83 -0.02 -38.99 -25.67
C ARG A 83 -0.42 -38.32 -24.37
N ILE A 84 -0.08 -37.05 -24.26
CA ILE A 84 -0.60 -36.18 -23.20
C ILE A 84 -2.12 -36.08 -23.41
N PRO A 85 -2.94 -36.31 -22.37
CA PRO A 85 -4.38 -36.19 -22.52
C PRO A 85 -4.75 -34.73 -22.81
N TYR A 86 -5.79 -34.53 -23.61
CA TYR A 86 -6.16 -33.20 -24.10
C TYR A 86 -6.47 -32.18 -22.98
N TRP A 87 -6.85 -32.66 -21.78
CA TRP A 87 -7.12 -31.82 -20.60
C TRP A 87 -5.86 -31.32 -19.87
N ALA A 88 -4.70 -31.95 -20.07
CA ALA A 88 -3.50 -31.58 -19.31
C ALA A 88 -2.91 -30.25 -19.77
N MET A 89 -3.02 -29.92 -21.07
CA MET A 89 -2.54 -28.64 -21.60
C MET A 89 -3.29 -27.42 -21.01
N PRO A 90 -4.63 -27.38 -20.96
CA PRO A 90 -5.33 -26.26 -20.32
C PRO A 90 -5.09 -26.18 -18.80
N VAL A 91 -4.95 -27.30 -18.09
CA VAL A 91 -4.62 -27.29 -16.65
C VAL A 91 -3.23 -26.70 -16.40
N LEU A 92 -2.22 -27.13 -17.17
CA LEU A 92 -0.87 -26.58 -17.08
C LEU A 92 -0.82 -25.10 -17.45
N ALA A 93 -1.64 -24.66 -18.41
CA ALA A 93 -1.75 -23.24 -18.77
C ALA A 93 -2.46 -22.40 -17.69
N LEU A 94 -3.41 -22.99 -16.95
CA LEU A 94 -4.16 -22.31 -15.89
C LEU A 94 -3.35 -22.19 -14.58
N LEU A 95 -2.43 -23.12 -14.31
CA LEU A 95 -1.67 -23.17 -13.06
C LEU A 95 -0.90 -21.88 -12.71
N PRO A 96 -0.20 -21.20 -13.65
CA PRO A 96 0.46 -19.93 -13.37
C PRO A 96 -0.53 -18.82 -12.97
N VAL A 97 -1.68 -18.75 -13.65
CA VAL A 97 -2.73 -17.76 -13.37
C VAL A 97 -3.37 -18.03 -12.01
N TRP A 98 -3.72 -19.29 -11.75
CA TRP A 98 -4.23 -19.72 -10.45
C TRP A 98 -3.21 -19.45 -9.33
N GLY A 99 -1.92 -19.69 -9.57
CA GLY A 99 -0.85 -19.41 -8.61
C GLY A 99 -0.75 -17.93 -8.25
N ILE A 100 -0.86 -17.03 -9.23
CA ILE A 100 -0.89 -15.58 -8.99
C ILE A 100 -2.16 -15.17 -8.22
N LEU A 101 -3.33 -15.66 -8.64
CA LEU A 101 -4.60 -15.38 -7.96
C LEU A 101 -4.58 -15.89 -6.52
N TYR A 102 -4.07 -17.10 -6.30
CA TYR A 102 -3.93 -17.70 -4.98
C TYR A 102 -2.94 -16.90 -4.11
N ALA A 103 -1.76 -16.57 -4.64
CA ALA A 103 -0.78 -15.76 -3.93
C ALA A 103 -1.35 -14.38 -3.55
N ASN A 104 -2.10 -13.73 -4.44
CA ASN A 104 -2.78 -12.47 -4.15
C ASN A 104 -3.92 -12.64 -3.14
N SER A 105 -4.67 -13.75 -3.16
CA SER A 105 -5.74 -14.02 -2.19
C SER A 105 -5.24 -14.40 -0.80
N MET A 106 -3.96 -14.80 -0.69
CA MET A 106 -3.29 -15.15 0.56
C MET A 106 -2.46 -13.99 1.12
N GLN A 107 -2.43 -12.83 0.46
CA GLN A 107 -1.91 -11.61 1.06
C GLN A 107 -2.88 -11.21 2.18
N ALA A 108 -2.36 -11.07 3.40
CA ALA A 108 -3.08 -10.36 4.43
C ALA A 108 -3.40 -8.95 3.86
N PRO A 109 -4.62 -8.42 4.06
CA PRO A 109 -4.87 -7.03 3.68
C PRO A 109 -3.79 -6.17 4.34
N GLU A 110 -3.29 -5.16 3.62
CA GLU A 110 -2.65 -4.02 4.27
C GLU A 110 -3.71 -3.48 5.22
N VAL A 111 -3.58 -3.82 6.50
CA VAL A 111 -4.46 -3.29 7.53
C VAL A 111 -4.14 -1.80 7.54
N GLU A 112 -5.08 -0.96 7.11
CA GLU A 112 -5.05 0.46 7.47
C GLU A 112 -4.76 0.48 8.97
N ASP A 113 -3.63 1.06 9.37
CA ASP A 113 -3.18 1.04 10.76
C ASP A 113 -4.33 1.54 11.65
N GLU A 114 -4.98 0.60 12.34
CA GLU A 114 -6.21 0.83 13.09
C GLU A 114 -5.95 1.87 14.19
N SER A 115 -4.76 1.83 14.77
CA SER A 115 -4.29 2.80 15.75
C SER A 115 -4.15 4.19 15.12
N LEU A 116 -3.64 4.34 13.90
CA LEU A 116 -3.64 5.64 13.22
C LEU A 116 -5.04 6.14 12.84
N THR A 117 -5.99 5.23 12.59
CA THR A 117 -7.39 5.59 12.35
C THR A 117 -8.06 6.11 13.62
N ILE A 118 -7.91 5.39 14.75
CA ILE A 118 -8.36 5.83 16.07
C ILE A 118 -7.69 7.17 16.42
N GLY A 119 -6.38 7.30 16.18
CA GLY A 119 -5.63 8.51 16.46
C GLY A 119 -6.15 9.72 15.68
N ALA A 120 -6.53 9.53 14.42
CA ALA A 120 -7.16 10.58 13.61
C ALA A 120 -8.55 10.99 14.15
N GLU A 121 -9.35 10.03 14.62
CA GLU A 121 -10.66 10.29 15.23
C GLU A 121 -10.52 11.08 16.53
N VAL A 122 -9.60 10.68 17.42
CA VAL A 122 -9.30 11.39 18.66
C VAL A 122 -8.76 12.79 18.35
N TYR A 123 -7.84 12.91 17.38
CA TYR A 123 -7.23 14.19 16.98
C TYR A 123 -8.24 15.24 16.50
N ALA A 124 -9.42 14.82 16.02
CA ALA A 124 -10.49 15.76 15.65
C ALA A 124 -10.82 16.73 16.80
N SER A 125 -10.74 16.27 18.06
CA SER A 125 -10.93 17.09 19.27
C SER A 125 -9.78 18.06 19.54
N CYS A 126 -8.57 17.77 19.05
CA CYS A 126 -7.36 18.59 19.21
C CYS A 126 -7.23 19.66 18.09
N SER A 127 -7.75 19.35 16.91
CA SER A 127 -7.59 20.15 15.68
C SER A 127 -8.12 21.58 15.78
N GLY A 128 -9.10 21.84 16.64
CA GLY A 128 -9.67 23.18 16.82
C GLY A 128 -8.68 24.22 17.34
N CYS A 129 -7.67 23.79 18.10
CA CYS A 129 -6.61 24.65 18.64
C CYS A 129 -5.29 24.50 17.86
N HIS A 130 -4.98 23.28 17.44
CA HIS A 130 -3.71 22.93 16.79
C HIS A 130 -3.76 22.98 15.26
N GLY A 131 -4.90 23.26 14.65
CA GLY A 131 -5.07 23.24 13.20
C GLY A 131 -5.38 21.85 12.67
N GLY A 132 -5.94 21.76 11.46
CA GLY A 132 -6.32 20.47 10.87
C GLY A 132 -5.12 19.63 10.43
N GLY A 133 -4.02 20.28 10.05
CA GLY A 133 -2.75 19.64 9.72
C GLY A 133 -1.70 19.83 10.82
N GLY A 134 -2.08 20.24 12.02
CA GLY A 134 -1.13 20.57 13.07
C GLY A 134 -0.35 21.85 12.84
N GLU A 135 -0.82 22.78 12.01
CA GLU A 135 -0.14 24.05 11.72
C GLU A 135 -0.06 25.03 12.92
N GLY A 136 -0.83 24.75 13.98
CA GLY A 136 -0.93 25.57 15.19
C GLY A 136 -1.87 26.76 15.04
N GLY A 137 -1.93 27.58 16.08
CA GLY A 137 -2.71 28.82 16.09
C GLY A 137 -2.96 29.30 17.51
N VAL A 138 -4.03 28.79 18.13
CA VAL A 138 -4.28 28.99 19.56
C VAL A 138 -3.42 28.06 20.40
N GLY A 139 -3.27 26.81 19.94
CA GLY A 139 -2.32 25.83 20.44
C GLY A 139 -1.01 25.82 19.65
N ALA A 140 -0.03 25.06 20.14
CA ALA A 140 1.29 24.94 19.52
C ALA A 140 1.20 24.29 18.14
N GLN A 141 2.15 24.60 17.27
CA GLN A 141 2.35 23.83 16.05
C GLN A 141 2.71 22.39 16.42
N LEU A 142 2.07 21.43 15.77
CA LEU A 142 2.33 19.99 15.92
C LEU A 142 3.01 19.38 14.67
N SER A 143 3.03 20.13 13.57
CA SER A 143 3.59 19.71 12.28
C SER A 143 5.08 19.99 12.15
N ASP A 144 5.67 19.56 11.04
CA ASP A 144 7.03 19.94 10.62
C ASP A 144 8.15 19.58 11.63
N GLY A 145 7.98 18.49 12.38
CA GLY A 145 8.97 18.04 13.37
C GLY A 145 8.84 18.71 14.74
N GLU A 146 7.91 19.65 14.92
CA GLU A 146 7.80 20.43 16.16
C GLU A 146 7.46 19.59 17.40
N VAL A 147 6.70 18.51 17.20
CA VAL A 147 6.39 17.56 18.28
C VAL A 147 7.64 16.78 18.67
N LEU A 148 8.47 16.38 17.71
CA LEU A 148 9.69 15.62 17.98
C LEU A 148 10.77 16.48 18.67
N LEU A 149 10.79 17.79 18.39
CA LEU A 149 11.63 18.73 19.12
C LEU A 149 11.12 18.96 20.54
N THR A 150 9.81 18.97 20.75
CA THR A 150 9.21 19.21 22.07
C THR A 150 9.20 17.95 22.93
N TYR A 151 8.93 16.81 22.33
CA TYR A 151 8.81 15.53 23.00
C TYR A 151 9.63 14.49 22.24
N PRO A 152 10.97 14.48 22.40
CA PRO A 152 11.78 13.38 21.87
C PRO A 152 11.24 12.03 22.37
N ASP A 153 10.86 11.96 23.65
CA ASP A 153 10.21 10.83 24.29
C ASP A 153 8.66 10.91 24.17
N PRO A 154 7.98 9.89 23.62
CA PRO A 154 6.53 9.89 23.48
C PRO A 154 5.77 9.82 24.81
N VAL A 155 6.34 9.22 25.87
CA VAL A 155 5.71 9.18 27.20
C VAL A 155 5.49 10.60 27.72
N ALA A 156 6.47 11.49 27.53
CA ALA A 156 6.37 12.90 27.89
C ALA A 156 5.17 13.60 27.23
N MET A 157 4.92 13.29 25.96
CA MET A 157 3.78 13.82 25.23
C MET A 157 2.46 13.28 25.78
N MET A 158 2.40 11.99 26.07
CA MET A 158 1.23 11.31 26.63
C MET A 158 0.86 11.86 28.01
N GLU A 159 1.83 12.09 28.89
CA GLU A 159 1.62 12.71 30.21
C GLU A 159 1.06 14.13 30.08
N TRP A 160 1.61 14.91 29.14
CA TRP A 160 1.15 16.25 28.86
C TRP A 160 -0.28 16.27 28.29
N LEU A 161 -0.62 15.34 27.38
CA LEU A 161 -1.97 15.15 26.86
C LEU A 161 -2.95 14.80 27.98
N TYR A 162 -2.59 13.85 28.83
CA TYR A 162 -3.44 13.36 29.91
C TYR A 162 -3.70 14.45 30.96
N LEU A 163 -2.66 15.13 31.42
CA LEU A 163 -2.75 16.14 32.50
C LEU A 163 -3.27 17.51 32.03
N GLY A 164 -2.95 17.90 30.80
CA GLY A 164 -3.10 19.28 30.34
C GLY A 164 -2.30 20.28 31.17
N ALA A 165 -2.49 21.57 30.90
CA ALA A 165 -1.70 22.64 31.52
C ALA A 165 -1.97 22.78 33.04
N GLU A 166 -3.22 22.62 33.47
CA GLU A 166 -3.58 22.74 34.89
C GLU A 166 -3.03 21.58 35.71
N GLY A 167 -3.23 20.34 35.26
CA GLY A 167 -2.67 19.15 35.91
C GLY A 167 -1.14 19.19 35.95
N TRP A 168 -0.51 19.55 34.83
CA TRP A 168 0.95 19.71 34.76
C TRP A 168 1.48 20.72 35.77
N THR A 169 0.85 21.89 35.85
CA THR A 169 1.24 22.94 36.80
C THR A 169 1.01 22.49 38.25
N GLY A 170 -0.06 21.73 38.50
CA GLY A 170 -0.35 21.15 39.81
C GLY A 170 0.72 20.17 40.29
N THR A 171 1.28 19.36 39.38
CA THR A 171 2.29 18.34 39.70
C THR A 171 3.71 18.91 39.73
N THR A 172 4.05 19.77 38.77
CA THR A 172 5.44 20.21 38.53
C THR A 172 5.71 21.67 38.92
N GLY A 173 4.67 22.43 39.28
CA GLY A 173 4.75 23.88 39.41
C GLY A 173 4.90 24.56 38.04
N ASP A 174 5.70 25.62 37.96
CA ASP A 174 5.93 26.37 36.71
C ASP A 174 7.03 25.74 35.82
N ALA A 175 7.31 24.44 35.99
CA ALA A 175 8.33 23.75 35.21
C ALA A 175 7.94 23.68 33.72
N PRO A 176 8.91 23.83 32.79
CA PRO A 176 8.64 23.64 31.38
C PRO A 176 8.22 22.20 31.09
N TYR A 177 7.35 22.03 30.09
CA TYR A 177 6.95 20.71 29.60
C TYR A 177 7.75 20.33 28.36
N GLY A 178 7.92 19.01 28.16
CA GLY A 178 8.78 18.49 27.11
C GLY A 178 10.26 18.83 27.34
N ASP A 179 11.03 18.83 26.26
CA ASP A 179 12.48 18.97 26.29
C ASP A 179 12.90 20.36 26.78
N PRO A 180 13.57 20.47 27.95
CA PRO A 180 14.09 21.75 28.44
C PRO A 180 15.21 22.30 27.54
N ASP A 181 15.89 21.43 26.80
CA ASP A 181 16.98 21.77 25.88
C ASP A 181 16.49 21.91 24.42
N ARG A 182 15.16 21.94 24.22
CA ARG A 182 14.52 22.08 22.91
C ARG A 182 15.14 23.22 22.09
N PRO A 183 15.54 22.99 20.83
CA PRO A 183 15.92 24.06 19.91
C PRO A 183 14.79 25.09 19.73
N GLY A 184 15.09 26.35 20.00
CA GLY A 184 14.06 27.42 20.04
C GLY A 184 13.50 27.70 21.43
N GLY A 185 13.94 26.96 22.44
CA GLY A 185 13.60 27.15 23.85
C GLY A 185 12.55 26.16 24.34
N ALA A 186 12.62 25.88 25.63
CA ALA A 186 11.65 25.05 26.35
C ALA A 186 10.24 25.64 26.28
N HIS A 187 9.25 24.76 26.20
CA HIS A 187 7.86 25.17 26.23
C HIS A 187 7.33 25.30 27.66
N THR A 188 6.45 26.28 27.88
CA THR A 188 5.85 26.56 29.19
C THR A 188 4.34 26.78 29.03
N THR A 189 3.58 26.50 30.09
CA THR A 189 2.12 26.54 30.09
C THR A 189 1.53 27.92 29.73
N GLY A 190 2.30 28.99 29.93
CA GLY A 190 1.90 30.37 29.62
C GLY A 190 2.41 30.94 28.30
N MET A 191 3.09 30.14 27.46
CA MET A 191 3.74 30.67 26.25
C MET A 191 2.76 30.99 25.11
N LEU A 192 1.57 30.39 25.12
CA LEU A 192 0.53 30.52 24.09
C LEU A 192 -0.77 31.09 24.68
N PRO A 193 -1.62 31.71 23.85
CA PRO A 193 -2.91 32.24 24.31
C PRO A 193 -3.89 31.14 24.72
N GLY A 194 -3.78 29.94 24.14
CA GLY A 194 -4.57 28.78 24.52
C GLY A 194 -3.98 28.06 25.72
N VAL A 195 -4.82 27.75 26.70
CA VAL A 195 -4.48 26.83 27.80
C VAL A 195 -4.89 25.44 27.36
N MET A 196 -3.94 24.50 27.35
CA MET A 196 -4.23 23.12 26.95
C MET A 196 -5.07 22.43 28.02
N PRO A 197 -6.27 21.92 27.69
CA PRO A 197 -7.09 21.17 28.64
C PRO A 197 -6.50 19.78 28.89
N ALA A 198 -6.93 19.15 29.97
CA ALA A 198 -6.65 17.75 30.25
C ALA A 198 -7.50 16.83 29.36
N PHE A 199 -6.92 15.70 28.95
CA PHE A 199 -7.62 14.62 28.25
C PHE A 199 -7.57 13.32 29.06
N GLY A 200 -7.75 13.42 30.38
CA GLY A 200 -7.67 12.29 31.32
C GLY A 200 -8.76 11.22 31.17
N ASP A 201 -9.75 11.44 30.29
CA ASP A 201 -10.76 10.45 29.94
C ASP A 201 -10.29 9.49 28.83
N LEU A 202 -9.18 9.77 28.16
CA LEU A 202 -8.61 8.87 27.14
C LEU A 202 -8.02 7.63 27.82
N ASP A 203 -8.36 6.46 27.27
CA ASP A 203 -7.70 5.22 27.68
C ASP A 203 -6.30 5.06 27.05
N ALA A 204 -5.56 4.03 27.46
CA ALA A 204 -4.20 3.81 26.98
C ALA A 204 -4.14 3.59 25.46
N THR A 205 -5.15 2.95 24.87
CA THR A 205 -5.21 2.69 23.43
C THR A 205 -5.46 4.00 22.68
N GLU A 206 -6.42 4.81 23.11
CA GLU A 206 -6.72 6.11 22.51
C GLU A 206 -5.54 7.09 22.64
N LEU A 207 -4.88 7.11 23.80
CA LEU A 207 -3.73 7.96 24.08
C LEU A 207 -2.50 7.55 23.26
N ALA A 208 -2.23 6.25 23.15
CA ALA A 208 -1.20 5.70 22.27
C ALA A 208 -1.48 6.07 20.81
N ALA A 209 -2.71 5.82 20.35
CA ALA A 209 -3.15 6.07 18.98
C ALA A 209 -3.02 7.55 18.57
N VAL A 210 -3.51 8.49 19.38
CA VAL A 210 -3.41 9.92 19.05
C VAL A 210 -1.96 10.40 19.10
N THR A 211 -1.14 9.86 20.00
CA THR A 211 0.28 10.19 20.08
C THR A 211 1.01 9.75 18.81
N ARG A 212 0.79 8.50 18.36
CA ARG A 212 1.33 8.01 17.09
C ARG A 212 0.84 8.84 15.91
N TYR A 213 -0.46 9.13 15.82
CA TYR A 213 -1.01 9.94 14.75
C TYR A 213 -0.35 11.31 14.66
N VAL A 214 -0.21 12.01 15.78
CA VAL A 214 0.42 13.33 15.80
C VAL A 214 1.90 13.25 15.43
N ARG A 215 2.64 12.28 15.98
CA ARG A 215 4.08 12.15 15.72
C ARG A 215 4.36 11.72 14.28
N GLU A 216 3.73 10.65 13.82
CA GLU A 216 3.98 10.05 12.51
C GLU A 216 3.33 10.88 11.38
N GLN A 217 2.05 11.22 11.50
CA GLN A 217 1.30 11.80 10.39
C GLN A 217 1.39 13.33 10.32
N LEU A 218 1.50 14.01 11.45
CA LEU A 218 1.59 15.49 11.47
C LEU A 218 3.03 15.95 11.57
N SER A 219 3.79 15.39 12.51
CA SER A 219 5.15 15.83 12.81
C SER A 219 6.22 15.14 11.96
N GLY A 220 5.87 14.11 11.19
CA GLY A 220 6.76 13.44 10.24
C GLY A 220 7.77 12.48 10.87
N GLU A 221 7.45 11.90 12.03
CA GLU A 221 8.19 10.74 12.55
C GLU A 221 8.07 9.57 11.55
N PRO A 222 9.15 8.83 11.26
CA PRO A 222 9.05 7.59 10.50
C PRO A 222 8.04 6.64 11.13
N VAL A 223 7.33 5.88 10.30
CA VAL A 223 6.37 4.88 10.78
C VAL A 223 7.12 3.88 11.66
N ALA A 224 6.65 3.73 12.90
CA ALA A 224 7.25 2.82 13.87
C ALA A 224 7.25 1.36 13.37
N SER A 225 8.28 0.59 13.71
CA SER A 225 8.28 -0.87 13.52
C SER A 225 7.09 -1.50 14.27
N PRO A 226 6.58 -2.66 13.83
CA PRO A 226 5.53 -3.38 14.56
C PRO A 226 5.88 -3.61 16.04
N GLU A 227 7.15 -3.88 16.34
CA GLU A 227 7.66 -4.05 17.69
C GLU A 227 7.51 -2.76 18.53
N VAL A 228 7.85 -1.60 17.95
CA VAL A 228 7.67 -0.31 18.62
C VAL A 228 6.19 0.06 18.74
N GLN A 229 5.36 -0.26 17.75
CA GLN A 229 3.92 -0.01 17.81
C GLN A 229 3.27 -0.70 19.00
N GLU A 230 3.69 -1.92 19.35
CA GLU A 230 3.21 -2.64 20.53
C GLU A 230 3.62 -1.94 21.84
N LEU A 231 4.79 -1.28 21.88
CA LEU A 231 5.27 -0.57 23.06
C LEU A 231 4.47 0.72 23.35
N TYR A 232 3.85 1.33 22.35
CA TYR A 232 3.11 2.58 22.53
C TYR A 232 1.95 2.46 23.54
N GLU A 233 1.26 1.30 23.60
CA GLU A 233 0.19 1.07 24.59
C GLU A 233 0.75 0.88 26.01
N GLU A 234 1.89 0.21 26.15
CA GLU A 234 2.60 0.07 27.43
C GLU A 234 3.07 1.44 27.92
N TRP A 235 3.65 2.25 27.04
CA TRP A 235 4.07 3.62 27.33
C TRP A 235 2.90 4.54 27.67
N ALA A 236 1.75 4.38 27.02
CA ALA A 236 0.55 5.12 27.37
C ALA A 236 0.02 4.73 28.75
N THR A 237 0.06 3.44 29.10
CA THR A 237 -0.29 2.96 30.45
C THR A 237 0.63 3.59 31.49
N LEU A 238 1.94 3.58 31.24
CA LEU A 238 2.95 4.20 32.10
C LEU A 238 2.72 5.71 32.28
N ALA A 239 2.39 6.42 31.20
CA ALA A 239 2.08 7.84 31.24
C ALA A 239 0.84 8.14 32.09
N ILE A 240 -0.21 7.33 31.96
CA ILE A 240 -1.44 7.46 32.77
C ILE A 240 -1.12 7.22 34.25
N GLU A 241 -0.43 6.12 34.58
CA GLU A 241 -0.05 5.80 35.95
C GLU A 241 0.85 6.88 36.58
N GLY A 242 1.81 7.40 35.82
CA GLY A 242 2.67 8.51 36.24
C GLY A 242 1.88 9.79 36.48
N ALA A 243 0.97 10.14 35.57
CA ALA A 243 0.10 11.30 35.70
C ALA A 243 -0.85 11.21 36.91
N GLU A 244 -1.48 10.05 37.14
CA GLU A 244 -2.42 9.83 38.24
C GLU A 244 -1.72 9.80 39.62
N SER A 245 -0.52 9.23 39.67
CA SER A 245 0.28 9.17 40.90
C SER A 245 1.00 10.48 41.23
N GLY A 246 1.19 11.36 40.22
CA GLY A 246 2.02 12.55 40.30
C GLY A 246 3.53 12.24 40.20
N GLU A 247 3.90 10.98 39.96
CA GLU A 247 5.28 10.55 39.72
C GLU A 247 5.52 10.46 38.21
N LEU A 248 5.74 11.63 37.59
CA LEU A 248 5.93 11.72 36.14
C LEU A 248 7.16 10.93 35.69
N VAL A 249 7.03 10.22 34.58
CA VAL A 249 8.04 9.33 34.01
C VAL A 249 8.72 10.00 32.81
N TYR A 250 9.15 11.25 33.03
CA TYR A 250 9.84 12.07 32.05
C TYR A 250 11.22 12.56 32.54
N GLN A 251 12.09 12.95 31.61
CA GLN A 251 13.51 13.29 31.79
C GLN A 251 13.83 14.28 32.92
N GLN A 252 12.86 15.11 33.33
CA GLN A 252 13.04 16.07 34.43
C GLN A 252 12.82 15.46 35.83
N VAL A 253 12.35 14.22 35.91
CA VAL A 253 12.21 13.48 37.18
C VAL A 253 13.51 12.71 37.47
N PRO A 254 14.19 13.00 38.60
CA PRO A 254 15.45 12.34 38.93
C PRO A 254 15.32 10.81 38.97
N GLY A 255 16.19 10.12 38.25
CA GLY A 255 16.23 8.65 38.19
C GLY A 255 15.56 8.03 36.96
N ASN A 256 14.86 8.82 36.13
CA ASN A 256 14.20 8.33 34.91
C ASN A 256 15.04 8.52 33.64
N GLU A 257 16.22 9.12 33.72
CA GLU A 257 17.02 9.54 32.56
C GLU A 257 17.45 8.36 31.68
N GLU A 258 17.80 7.22 32.29
CA GLU A 258 18.23 6.01 31.56
C GLU A 258 17.06 5.36 30.81
N ALA A 259 15.89 5.25 31.45
CA ALA A 259 14.68 4.70 30.83
C ALA A 259 14.18 5.56 29.67
N VAL A 260 14.24 6.89 29.83
CA VAL A 260 13.93 7.84 28.75
C VAL A 260 14.92 7.68 27.59
N ALA A 261 16.22 7.59 27.88
CA ALA A 261 17.24 7.41 26.85
C ALA A 261 17.06 6.08 26.10
N GLU A 262 16.71 4.99 26.79
CA GLU A 262 16.43 3.70 26.18
C GLU A 262 15.22 3.77 25.22
N ARG A 263 14.12 4.41 25.61
CA ARG A 263 12.96 4.59 24.72
C ARG A 263 13.30 5.41 23.48
N ILE A 264 14.05 6.51 23.64
CA ILE A 264 14.49 7.34 22.51
C ILE A 264 15.41 6.55 21.57
N ASP A 265 16.29 5.69 22.12
CA ASP A 265 17.17 4.83 21.33
C ASP A 265 16.38 3.78 20.54
N ILE A 266 15.36 3.16 21.17
CA ILE A 266 14.43 2.23 20.50
C ILE A 266 13.77 2.91 19.29
N LEU A 267 13.24 4.13 19.46
CA LEU A 267 12.63 4.89 18.37
C LEU A 267 13.64 5.21 17.24
N SER A 268 14.90 5.47 17.59
CA SER A 268 15.94 5.88 16.64
C SER A 268 16.53 4.71 15.85
N GLN A 269 16.51 3.49 16.41
CA GLN A 269 17.08 2.31 15.75
C GLN A 269 16.05 1.56 14.89
N GLU A 270 14.77 1.66 15.22
CA GLU A 270 13.71 0.86 14.60
C GLU A 270 12.70 1.66 13.74
N GLY A 271 12.82 2.99 13.67
CA GLY A 271 12.08 3.87 12.74
C GLY A 271 12.82 4.15 11.43
#